data_AF-K2D838-F1
#
_entry.id   AF-K2D838-F1
#
_cell.length_a   1.000
_cell.length_b   1.000
_cell.length_c   1.000
_cell.angle_alpha   90.00
_cell.angle_beta   90.00
_cell.angle_gamma   90.00
#
_symmetry.space_group_name_H-M   'P 1'
#
loop_
_entity.id
_entity.type
_entity.pdbx_description
1 polymer ?
#
loop_
_entity_poly.entity_id
_entity_poly.type
_entity_poly.pdbx_seq_one_letter_code
_entity_poly.pdbx_strand_id
1 'polypeptide(L)'
;MKSHDASTRKINLLQKIGKPELGLLVALIIITIMHLPLSEMPLGRDQGVWATVGKAISNGEVFFKDLLHFNLPGLGFSYAIIFHLVNDPRTATMLLSLAGSI
;
A
#
# COMPACT_ATOMS: atom_id res chain seq x y z
N MET A 1 -51.16 21.53 0.14
CA MET A 1 -50.58 20.31 0.76
C MET A 1 -49.71 19.51 -0.23
N LYS A 2 -48.82 20.17 -1.00
CA LYS A 2 -47.93 19.55 -2.01
C LYS A 2 -46.42 19.77 -1.74
N SER A 3 -46.05 20.53 -0.70
CA SER A 3 -44.65 20.88 -0.42
C SER A 3 -43.89 19.84 0.41
N HIS A 4 -44.60 18.97 1.16
CA HIS A 4 -43.96 17.95 2.00
C HIS A 4 -43.39 16.74 1.20
N ASP A 5 -43.98 16.42 0.04
CA ASP A 5 -43.57 15.30 -0.83
C ASP A 5 -42.26 15.60 -1.58
N ALA A 6 -42.07 16.85 -2.04
CA ALA A 6 -40.86 17.26 -2.76
C ALA A 6 -39.59 17.26 -1.88
N SER A 7 -39.74 17.60 -0.59
CA SER A 7 -38.65 17.60 0.38
C SER A 7 -38.17 16.17 0.69
N THR A 8 -39.11 15.25 0.90
CA THR A 8 -38.84 13.83 1.17
C THR A 8 -38.17 13.12 -0.01
N ARG A 9 -38.48 13.51 -1.26
CA ARG A 9 -37.84 12.96 -2.47
C ARG A 9 -36.40 13.43 -2.69
N LYS A 10 -36.04 14.65 -2.26
CA LYS A 10 -34.66 15.17 -2.35
C LYS A 10 -33.73 14.47 -1.35
N ILE A 11 -34.23 14.22 -0.15
CA ILE A 11 -33.50 13.57 0.94
C ILE A 11 -33.13 12.12 0.54
N ASN A 12 -34.04 11.41 -0.13
CA ASN A 12 -33.83 10.05 -0.65
C ASN A 12 -32.87 9.94 -1.87
N LEU A 13 -32.70 10.99 -2.68
CA LEU A 13 -31.85 10.89 -3.88
C LEU A 13 -30.40 11.31 -3.63
N LEU A 14 -30.15 12.21 -2.68
CA LEU A 14 -28.78 12.58 -2.28
C LEU A 14 -28.10 11.48 -1.46
N GLN A 15 -28.87 10.64 -0.75
CA GLN A 15 -28.41 9.33 -0.23
C GLN A 15 -28.03 8.32 -1.34
N LYS A 16 -28.39 8.62 -2.60
CA LYS A 16 -28.23 7.80 -3.81
C LYS A 16 -27.03 8.24 -4.68
N ILE A 17 -26.24 9.24 -4.26
CA ILE A 17 -25.02 9.75 -4.93
C ILE A 17 -23.77 8.90 -4.62
N GLY A 18 -23.98 7.67 -4.16
CA GLY A 18 -22.96 6.64 -4.00
C GLY A 18 -22.46 6.60 -2.57
N LYS A 19 -22.64 5.45 -1.92
CA LYS A 19 -22.01 5.15 -0.64
C LYS A 19 -20.51 5.38 -0.80
N PRO A 20 -19.91 6.43 -0.20
CA PRO A 20 -18.50 6.75 -0.42
C PRO A 20 -17.60 5.55 -0.06
N GLU A 21 -18.05 4.69 0.83
CA GLU A 21 -17.42 3.43 1.20
C GLU A 21 -17.32 2.46 0.02
N LEU A 22 -18.34 2.38 -0.83
CA LEU A 22 -18.31 1.56 -2.05
C LEU A 22 -17.35 2.14 -3.08
N GLY A 23 -17.31 3.46 -3.22
CA GLY A 23 -16.34 4.14 -4.08
C GLY A 23 -14.89 3.89 -3.64
N LEU A 24 -14.63 4.01 -2.33
CA LEU A 24 -13.33 3.71 -1.73
C LEU A 24 -12.95 2.23 -1.89
N LEU A 25 -13.90 1.31 -1.68
CA LEU A 25 -13.67 -0.12 -1.87
C LEU A 25 -13.28 -0.43 -3.33
N VAL A 26 -14.01 0.14 -4.30
CA VAL A 26 -13.70 -0.02 -5.73
C VAL A 26 -12.31 0.55 -6.04
N ALA A 27 -11.98 1.74 -5.52
CA ALA A 27 -10.66 2.33 -5.70
C ALA A 27 -9.54 1.45 -5.12
N LEU A 28 -9.72 0.91 -3.92
CA LEU A 28 -8.77 -0.01 -3.29
C LEU A 28 -8.56 -1.29 -4.11
N ILE A 29 -9.65 -1.87 -4.62
CA ILE A 29 -9.57 -3.05 -5.49
C ILE A 29 -8.79 -2.74 -6.77
N ILE A 30 -9.11 -1.62 -7.42
CA ILE A 30 -8.43 -1.21 -8.66
C ILE A 30 -6.94 -1.00 -8.40
N ILE A 31 -6.58 -0.25 -7.36
CA ILE A 31 -5.18 0.01 -7.01
C ILE A 31 -4.46 -1.31 -6.71
N THR A 32 -5.08 -2.23 -5.96
CA THR A 32 -4.50 -3.54 -5.66
C THR A 32 -4.21 -4.32 -6.95
N ILE A 33 -5.19 -4.42 -7.86
CA ILE A 33 -5.03 -5.13 -9.14
C ILE A 33 -3.90 -4.52 -9.97
N MET A 34 -3.80 -3.19 -10.00
CA MET A 34 -2.76 -2.48 -10.76
C MET A 34 -1.35 -2.76 -10.22
N HIS A 35 -1.20 -3.09 -8.94
CA HIS A 35 0.11 -3.39 -8.34
C HIS A 35 0.50 -4.86 -8.44
N LEU A 36 -0.44 -5.80 -8.61
CA LEU A 36 -0.14 -7.24 -8.70
C LEU A 36 0.99 -7.61 -9.66
N PRO A 37 1.11 -7.02 -10.87
CA PRO A 37 2.19 -7.35 -11.80
C PRO A 37 3.60 -7.12 -11.24
N LEU A 38 3.77 -6.22 -10.25
CA LEU A 38 5.07 -5.95 -9.62
C LEU A 38 5.63 -7.17 -8.88
N SER A 39 4.78 -8.12 -8.46
CA SER A 39 5.24 -9.36 -7.82
C SER A 39 5.97 -10.31 -8.78
N GLU A 40 5.75 -10.16 -10.09
CA GLU A 40 6.35 -11.02 -11.12
C GLU A 40 7.55 -10.35 -11.81
N MET A 41 7.65 -9.03 -11.75
CA MET A 41 8.73 -8.28 -12.38
C MET A 41 10.03 -8.39 -11.57
N PRO A 42 11.19 -8.38 -12.24
CA PRO A 42 12.48 -8.30 -11.54
C PRO A 42 12.58 -6.98 -10.77
N LEU A 43 13.21 -7.03 -9.60
CA LEU A 43 13.42 -5.84 -8.79
C LEU A 43 14.33 -4.84 -9.52
N GLY A 44 13.93 -3.57 -9.48
CA GLY A 44 14.83 -2.48 -9.81
C GLY A 44 16.01 -2.42 -8.82
N ARG A 45 17.09 -1.74 -9.22
CA ARG A 45 18.31 -1.63 -8.40
C ARG A 45 18.01 -1.19 -6.96
N ASP A 46 17.28 -0.08 -6.80
CA ASP A 46 17.03 0.50 -5.48
C ASP A 46 16.06 -0.37 -4.66
N GLN A 47 15.07 -0.99 -5.31
CA GLN A 47 14.17 -1.97 -4.66
C GLN A 47 14.97 -3.17 -4.13
N GLY A 48 15.92 -3.68 -4.91
CA GLY A 48 16.81 -4.77 -4.51
C GLY A 48 17.69 -4.40 -3.31
N VAL A 49 18.26 -3.20 -3.30
CA VAL A 49 19.05 -2.69 -2.16
C VAL A 49 18.20 -2.65 -0.89
N TRP A 50 17.01 -2.04 -0.95
CA TRP A 50 16.14 -1.92 0.23
C TRP A 50 15.53 -3.25 0.67
N ALA A 51 15.20 -4.14 -0.26
CA ALA A 51 14.77 -5.49 0.07
C ALA A 51 15.89 -6.27 0.79
N THR A 52 17.14 -6.15 0.33
CA THR A 52 18.29 -6.80 0.99
C THR A 52 18.51 -6.25 2.40
N VAL A 53 18.52 -4.91 2.53
CA VAL A 53 18.65 -4.24 3.83
C VAL A 53 17.53 -4.66 4.79
N GLY A 54 16.28 -4.59 4.34
CA GLY A 54 15.14 -4.95 5.18
C GLY A 54 15.15 -6.42 5.59
N LYS A 55 15.62 -7.32 4.72
CA LYS A 55 15.79 -8.74 5.07
C LYS A 55 16.85 -8.93 6.16
N ALA A 56 18.00 -8.27 6.01
CA ALA A 56 19.07 -8.33 7.01
C ALA A 56 18.65 -7.73 8.36
N ILE A 57 17.87 -6.64 8.35
CA ILE A 57 17.25 -6.06 9.57
C ILE A 57 16.25 -7.05 10.18
N SER A 58 15.35 -7.65 9.38
CA SER A 58 14.35 -8.62 9.84
C SER A 58 14.98 -9.86 10.49
N ASN A 59 16.14 -10.29 9.98
CA ASN A 59 16.92 -11.39 10.54
C ASN A 59 17.76 -10.99 11.77
N GLY A 60 17.86 -9.70 12.10
CA GLY A 60 18.71 -9.19 13.18
C GLY A 60 20.22 -9.19 12.86
N GLU A 61 20.59 -9.30 11.58
CA GLU A 61 21.98 -9.37 11.12
C GLU A 61 22.67 -8.00 11.12
N VAL A 62 21.91 -6.94 10.80
CA VAL A 62 22.41 -5.56 10.76
C VAL A 62 21.37 -4.62 11.36
N PHE A 63 21.83 -3.55 11.99
CA PHE A 63 20.99 -2.42 12.35
C PHE A 63 21.22 -1.28 11.35
N PHE A 64 20.25 -0.37 11.20
CA PHE A 64 20.35 0.70 10.20
C PHE A 64 21.63 1.56 10.35
N LYS A 65 22.11 1.72 11.59
CA LYS A 65 23.36 2.46 11.91
C LYS A 65 24.61 1.85 11.25
N ASP A 66 24.55 0.58 10.86
CA ASP A 66 25.67 -0.17 10.28
C ASP A 66 25.72 0.02 8.74
N LEU A 67 24.73 0.71 8.16
CA LEU A 67 24.64 0.97 6.73
C LEU A 67 25.26 2.32 6.38
N LEU A 68 26.20 2.32 5.43
CA LEU A 68 26.67 3.54 4.77
C LEU A 68 25.67 3.94 3.66
N HIS A 69 24.46 4.32 4.05
CA HIS A 69 23.41 4.73 3.11
C HIS A 69 22.82 6.09 3.49
N PHE A 70 22.73 7.01 2.52
CA PHE A 70 22.31 8.41 2.73
C PHE A 70 20.79 8.62 2.90
N ASN A 71 20.00 7.55 2.95
CA ASN A 71 18.54 7.65 2.96
C ASN A 71 17.99 7.50 4.38
N LEU A 72 16.73 7.88 4.56
CA LEU A 72 16.06 7.68 5.84
C LEU A 72 15.87 6.17 6.14
N PRO A 73 15.96 5.76 7.42
CA PRO A 73 15.80 4.35 7.82
C PRO A 73 14.43 3.75 7.54
N GLY A 74 13.42 4.61 7.34
CA GLY A 74 12.02 4.20 7.22
C GLY A 74 11.81 3.09 6.20
N LEU A 75 12.44 3.18 5.02
CA LEU A 75 12.31 2.15 3.98
C LEU A 75 12.86 0.80 4.41
N GLY A 76 14.03 0.77 5.06
CA GLY A 76 14.63 -0.47 5.56
C GLY A 76 13.74 -1.14 6.60
N PHE A 77 13.17 -0.37 7.53
CA PHE A 77 12.22 -0.88 8.52
C PHE A 77 10.90 -1.32 7.90
N SER A 78 10.37 -0.59 6.90
CA SER A 78 9.16 -0.99 6.18
C SER A 78 9.34 -2.35 5.50
N TYR A 79 10.47 -2.57 4.81
CA TYR A 79 10.79 -3.90 4.27
C TYR A 79 10.94 -4.95 5.38
N ALA A 80 11.63 -4.63 6.48
CA ALA A 80 11.81 -5.57 7.58
C ALA A 80 10.47 -6.05 8.16
N ILE A 81 9.51 -5.13 8.36
CA ILE A 81 8.15 -5.46 8.82
C ILE A 81 7.45 -6.39 7.83
N ILE A 82 7.49 -6.06 6.53
CA ILE A 82 6.82 -6.87 5.51
C ILE A 82 7.47 -8.24 5.34
N PHE A 83 8.79 -8.38 5.58
CA PHE A 83 9.45 -9.68 5.54
C PHE A 83 9.02 -10.65 6.64
N HIS A 84 8.32 -10.18 7.69
CA HIS A 84 7.64 -11.07 8.63
C HIS A 84 6.35 -11.68 8.07
N LEU A 85 5.78 -11.10 7.01
CA LEU A 85 4.55 -11.56 6.36
C LEU A 85 4.85 -12.39 5.11
N VAL A 86 5.87 -12.02 4.35
CA VAL A 86 6.23 -12.66 3.07
C VAL A 86 7.73 -12.86 2.98
N ASN A 87 8.18 -13.94 2.35
CA ASN A 87 9.61 -14.20 2.15
C ASN A 87 10.14 -13.78 0.77
N ASP A 88 9.26 -13.64 -0.22
CA ASP A 88 9.63 -13.22 -1.56
C ASP A 88 9.81 -11.69 -1.62
N PRO A 89 10.98 -11.19 -2.06
CA PRO A 89 11.27 -9.77 -2.03
C PRO A 89 10.48 -8.96 -3.07
N ARG A 90 10.01 -9.56 -4.17
CA ARG A 90 9.14 -8.89 -5.16
C ARG A 90 7.74 -8.67 -4.58
N THR A 91 7.22 -9.68 -3.89
CA THR A 91 5.96 -9.59 -3.16
C THR A 91 6.06 -8.54 -2.04
N ALA A 92 7.18 -8.49 -1.33
CA ALA A 92 7.42 -7.44 -0.33
C ALA A 92 7.40 -6.03 -0.94
N THR A 93 8.11 -5.83 -2.06
CA THR A 93 8.11 -4.56 -2.82
C THR A 93 6.71 -4.18 -3.30
N MET A 94 5.95 -5.14 -3.85
CA MET A 94 4.57 -4.93 -4.28
C MET A 94 3.68 -4.44 -3.13
N LEU A 95 3.74 -5.10 -1.96
CA LEU A 95 2.95 -4.72 -0.79
C LEU A 95 3.30 -3.32 -0.27
N LEU A 96 4.59 -2.96 -0.29
CA LEU A 96 5.04 -1.63 0.11
C LEU A 96 4.63 -0.54 -0.89
N SER A 97 4.67 -0.85 -2.19
CA SER A 97 4.19 0.08 -3.22
C SER A 97 2.67 0.31 -3.09
N LEU A 98 1.89 -0.76 -2.81
CA LEU A 98 0.46 -0.65 -2.50
C LEU A 98 0.20 0.21 -1.25
N ALA A 99 1.09 0.18 -0.26
CA ALA A 99 1.04 1.03 0.93
C ALA A 99 1.51 2.48 0.68
N GLY A 100 1.91 2.81 -0.55
CA GLY A 100 2.41 4.15 -0.92
C GLY A 100 3.81 4.47 -0.38
N SER A 101 4.60 3.45 -0.04
CA SER A 101 5.93 3.60 0.56
C SER A 101 7.08 3.61 -0.47
N ILE A 102 6.82 3.22 -1.73
CA ILE A 102 7.84 3.12 -2.79
C ILE A 102 7.23 3.39 -4.16
#